data_AF-A0A7J4VGD5-F1
#
_entry.id   AF-A0A7J4VGD5-F1
#
_cell.length_a   1.000
_cell.length_b   1.000
_cell.length_c   1.000
_cell.angle_alpha   90.00
_cell.angle_beta   90.00
_cell.angle_gamma   90.00
#
_symmetry.space_group_name_H-M   'P 1'
#
loop_
_entity.id
_entity.type
_entity.pdbx_description
1 polymer ?
#
loop_
_entity_poly.entity_id
_entity_poly.type
_entity_poly.pdbx_seq_one_letter_code
_entity_poly.pdbx_strand_id
1 'polypeptide(L)'
;MSDTKIPLRKKSGSKNNILMILMGIIIVLLLTVTVILIQTGGKDSAGVTSDPKPKTADTQQNPPTQEQRTPGYSENTPTAAPPPSTGNSKPAPGEQGLLPGVYPQASTRYLRYSDISGMHVWDVLVMRNEIFARYGYIFKLSWELRDYFNSQPWYVPRYSDVSHLLTPVERANVEFLTKHTPKFDMNNIRGSNTYVP
;
A
#
# COMPACT_ATOMS: atom_id res chain seq x y z
N MET A 1 36.25 13.61 66.05
CA MET A 1 36.83 14.15 64.81
C MET A 1 36.16 13.50 63.62
N SER A 2 35.85 14.29 62.60
CA SER A 2 34.87 14.03 61.53
C SER A 2 35.40 13.12 60.43
N ASP A 3 34.74 11.98 60.18
CA ASP A 3 34.96 11.16 58.99
C ASP A 3 34.42 11.87 57.73
N THR A 4 35.33 12.39 56.91
CA THR A 4 35.00 13.01 55.63
C THR A 4 34.99 11.94 54.53
N LYS A 5 33.80 11.46 54.16
CA LYS A 5 33.61 10.60 52.98
C LYS A 5 33.75 11.42 51.69
N ILE A 6 34.78 11.14 50.91
CA ILE A 6 34.94 11.64 49.53
C ILE A 6 34.08 10.78 48.60
N PRO A 7 33.14 11.33 47.81
CA PRO A 7 32.40 10.53 46.85
C PRO A 7 33.24 10.21 45.61
N LEU A 8 33.34 8.93 45.26
CA LEU A 8 33.95 8.49 44.01
C LEU A 8 33.11 8.96 42.82
N ARG A 9 33.72 9.79 41.97
CA ARG A 9 33.18 10.21 40.67
C ARG A 9 33.09 9.00 39.73
N LYS A 10 31.87 8.54 39.49
CA LYS A 10 31.54 7.47 38.53
C LYS A 10 31.88 7.94 37.10
N LYS A 11 32.94 7.38 36.50
CA LYS A 11 33.29 7.55 35.09
C LYS A 11 32.24 6.86 34.23
N SER A 12 31.32 7.64 33.66
CA SER A 12 30.30 7.14 32.73
C SER A 12 30.97 6.66 31.45
N GLY A 13 30.72 5.39 31.11
CA GLY A 13 31.43 4.63 30.08
C GLY A 13 31.20 5.16 28.66
N SER A 14 32.29 5.13 27.89
CA SER A 14 32.48 5.68 26.56
C SER A 14 31.71 5.01 25.41
N LYS A 15 30.52 4.46 25.67
CA LYS A 15 29.77 3.74 24.64
C LYS A 15 29.19 4.72 23.61
N ASN A 16 28.76 5.89 24.05
CA ASN A 16 28.08 6.85 23.19
C ASN A 16 29.07 7.64 22.31
N ASN A 17 30.26 7.96 22.81
CA ASN A 17 31.32 8.58 22.01
C ASN A 17 32.00 7.58 21.07
N ILE A 18 32.18 6.31 21.46
CA ILE A 18 32.65 5.26 20.53
C ILE A 18 31.60 5.00 19.44
N LEU A 19 30.31 4.96 19.80
CA LEU A 19 29.22 4.84 18.83
C LEU A 19 29.15 6.03 17.88
N MET A 20 29.35 7.27 18.38
CA MET A 20 29.42 8.47 17.54
C MET A 20 30.62 8.46 16.59
N ILE A 21 31.81 7.99 17.04
CA ILE A 21 33.01 7.87 16.19
C ILE A 21 32.81 6.81 15.10
N LEU A 22 32.24 5.64 15.44
CA LEU A 22 31.91 4.59 14.46
C LEU A 22 30.88 5.06 13.44
N MET A 23 29.83 5.78 13.87
CA MET A 23 28.85 6.37 12.96
C MET A 23 29.49 7.41 12.04
N GLY A 24 30.40 8.24 12.54
CA GLY A 24 31.15 9.20 11.72
C GLY A 24 31.99 8.52 10.63
N ILE A 25 32.73 7.46 10.97
CA ILE A 25 33.56 6.71 10.01
C ILE A 25 32.69 6.03 8.93
N ILE A 26 31.55 5.45 9.31
CA ILE A 26 30.62 4.80 8.37
C ILE A 26 30.00 5.84 7.42
N ILE A 27 29.61 7.01 7.91
CA ILE A 27 29.07 8.09 7.07
C ILE A 27 30.13 8.57 6.06
N VAL A 28 31.38 8.74 6.48
CA VAL A 28 32.47 9.12 5.58
C VAL A 28 32.74 8.04 4.53
N LEU A 29 32.71 6.75 4.90
CA LEU A 29 32.85 5.63 3.96
C LEU A 29 31.68 5.56 2.96
N LEU A 30 30.44 5.83 3.39
CA LEU A 30 29.28 5.86 2.50
C LEU A 30 29.37 7.04 1.51
N LEU A 31 29.78 8.22 1.98
CA LEU A 31 29.95 9.39 1.12
C LEU A 31 31.06 9.19 0.07
N THR A 32 32.20 8.57 0.43
CA THR A 32 33.27 8.30 -0.54
C THR A 32 32.85 7.29 -1.61
N VAL A 33 32.11 6.24 -1.25
CA VAL A 33 31.57 5.26 -2.21
C VAL A 33 30.57 5.90 -3.18
N THR A 34 29.71 6.82 -2.71
CA THR A 34 28.76 7.52 -3.60
C THR A 34 29.43 8.39 -4.66
N VAL A 35 30.55 9.05 -4.32
CA VAL A 35 31.30 9.88 -5.28
C VAL A 35 31.96 9.04 -6.38
N ILE A 36 32.42 7.83 -6.06
CA ILE A 36 33.04 6.90 -7.02
C ILE A 36 32.01 6.37 -8.05
N LEU A 37 30.76 6.14 -7.63
CA LEU A 37 29.70 5.71 -8.54
C LEU A 37 29.26 6.80 -9.53
N ILE A 38 29.37 8.08 -9.14
CA ILE A 38 28.97 9.19 -10.02
C ILE A 38 30.04 9.48 -11.08
N GLN A 39 31.34 9.26 -10.80
CA GLN A 39 32.41 9.58 -11.76
C GLN A 39 32.72 8.46 -12.77
N THR A 40 32.26 7.23 -12.55
CA THR A 40 32.53 6.09 -13.46
C THR A 40 31.43 5.83 -14.49
N GLY A 41 30.34 6.61 -14.48
CA GLY A 41 29.28 6.53 -15.49
C GLY A 41 29.47 7.56 -16.60
N GLY A 42 30.37 7.31 -17.55
CA GLY A 42 30.57 8.19 -18.71
C GLY A 42 30.81 7.42 -20.02
N LYS A 43 30.13 7.91 -21.07
CA LYS A 43 30.30 7.70 -22.53
C LYS A 43 29.54 6.56 -23.20
N ASP A 44 28.92 6.67 -24.38
CA ASP A 44 28.58 7.76 -25.33
C ASP A 44 27.63 7.17 -26.41
N SER A 45 26.96 8.05 -27.18
CA SER A 45 26.41 7.87 -28.56
C SER A 45 24.88 7.73 -28.65
N ALA A 46 24.09 8.72 -29.10
CA ALA A 46 24.06 9.53 -30.34
C ALA A 46 23.09 8.95 -31.40
N GLY A 47 22.00 9.70 -31.65
CA GLY A 47 21.39 9.90 -32.98
C GLY A 47 20.24 8.98 -33.41
N VAL A 48 19.00 9.47 -33.43
CA VAL A 48 18.38 10.16 -34.59
C VAL A 48 16.87 10.28 -34.36
N THR A 49 16.40 11.52 -34.43
CA THR A 49 15.02 11.96 -34.51
C THR A 49 14.56 11.96 -35.96
N SER A 50 13.35 11.47 -36.26
CA SER A 50 12.53 11.99 -37.36
C SER A 50 11.06 11.54 -37.23
N ASP A 51 10.19 12.51 -36.99
CA ASP A 51 8.75 12.53 -37.29
C ASP A 51 8.42 14.02 -37.63
N PRO A 52 7.33 14.42 -38.32
CA PRO A 52 6.06 13.71 -38.57
C PRO A 52 5.39 13.98 -39.97
N LYS A 53 4.10 13.56 -40.10
CA LYS A 53 2.94 14.19 -40.84
C LYS A 53 2.28 13.33 -41.97
N PRO A 54 1.01 13.60 -42.38
CA PRO A 54 -0.18 12.79 -42.10
C PRO A 54 -1.01 12.41 -43.36
N LYS A 55 -2.10 11.62 -43.23
CA LYS A 55 -3.24 11.70 -44.17
C LYS A 55 -4.55 11.17 -43.56
N THR A 56 -5.58 11.99 -43.76
CA THR A 56 -6.95 11.97 -43.24
C THR A 56 -7.91 11.27 -44.20
N ALA A 57 -9.03 10.74 -43.68
CA ALA A 57 -10.41 10.69 -44.21
C ALA A 57 -11.03 9.28 -44.09
N ASP A 58 -12.32 9.06 -43.86
CA ASP A 58 -13.42 9.70 -43.12
C ASP A 58 -14.60 8.70 -43.17
N THR A 59 -15.63 8.89 -42.33
CA THR A 59 -17.02 8.37 -42.44
C THR A 59 -17.45 7.18 -41.54
N GLN A 60 -18.01 7.57 -40.39
CA GLN A 60 -19.37 7.29 -39.87
C GLN A 60 -20.02 5.90 -40.03
N GLN A 61 -20.38 5.31 -38.89
CA GLN A 61 -21.76 4.82 -38.61
C GLN A 61 -22.01 4.59 -37.11
N ASN A 62 -23.06 5.24 -36.58
CA ASN A 62 -23.85 4.94 -35.37
C ASN A 62 -25.34 4.95 -35.83
N PRO A 63 -26.35 4.43 -35.09
CA PRO A 63 -26.43 3.44 -33.99
C PRO A 63 -27.57 2.39 -34.26
N PRO A 64 -28.09 1.63 -33.26
CA PRO A 64 -29.17 2.21 -32.45
C PRO A 64 -29.13 1.87 -30.93
N THR A 65 -29.53 2.89 -30.17
CA THR A 65 -30.01 2.88 -28.78
C THR A 65 -31.23 1.99 -28.59
N GLN A 66 -31.33 1.27 -27.47
CA GLN A 66 -32.63 1.00 -26.83
C GLN A 66 -32.57 1.32 -25.32
N GLU A 67 -33.60 2.05 -24.90
CA GLU A 67 -33.88 2.64 -23.60
C GLU A 67 -34.35 1.60 -22.55
N GLN A 68 -33.82 1.74 -21.34
CA GLN A 68 -34.58 1.97 -20.10
C GLN A 68 -35.69 0.97 -19.69
N ARG A 69 -35.49 0.31 -18.54
CA ARG A 69 -36.48 0.24 -17.44
C ARG A 69 -35.87 -0.37 -16.16
N THR A 70 -35.83 0.44 -15.11
CA THR A 70 -35.92 0.02 -13.72
C THR A 70 -37.31 -0.56 -13.43
N PRO A 71 -37.38 -1.57 -12.56
CA PRO A 71 -38.44 -1.63 -11.56
C PRO A 71 -37.82 -1.62 -10.16
N GLY A 72 -38.36 -0.75 -9.30
CA GLY A 72 -37.99 -0.67 -7.91
C GLY A 72 -38.35 -1.93 -7.12
N TYR A 73 -37.66 -2.10 -5.98
CA TYR A 73 -38.01 -3.01 -4.91
C TYR A 73 -37.74 -2.24 -3.61
N SER A 74 -38.76 -1.54 -3.10
CA SER A 74 -39.61 -1.94 -1.98
C SER A 74 -38.83 -2.28 -0.71
N GLU A 75 -38.74 -1.28 0.16
CA GLU A 75 -38.60 -1.41 1.61
C GLU A 75 -39.76 -2.26 2.15
N ASN A 76 -39.47 -3.22 3.07
CA ASN A 76 -40.39 -3.85 4.04
C ASN A 76 -39.63 -4.73 5.06
N THR A 77 -39.45 -4.18 6.28
CA THR A 77 -39.52 -4.85 7.62
C THR A 77 -38.37 -5.76 8.18
N PRO A 78 -38.26 -5.90 9.53
CA PRO A 78 -37.00 -5.96 10.28
C PRO A 78 -36.68 -7.32 10.96
N THR A 79 -35.46 -7.38 11.53
CA THR A 79 -35.01 -8.27 12.63
C THR A 79 -34.64 -9.72 12.29
N ALA A 80 -33.33 -10.00 12.28
CA ALA A 80 -32.70 -11.06 13.07
C ALA A 80 -31.16 -10.93 12.98
N ALA A 81 -30.49 -10.81 14.12
CA ALA A 81 -29.02 -10.89 14.19
C ALA A 81 -28.54 -12.27 13.71
N PRO A 82 -27.49 -12.38 12.88
CA PRO A 82 -26.93 -13.68 12.55
C PRO A 82 -26.12 -14.24 13.74
N PRO A 83 -26.14 -15.55 13.98
CA PRO A 83 -25.46 -16.19 15.11
C PRO A 83 -23.93 -16.14 14.97
N PRO A 84 -23.17 -16.33 16.06
CA PRO A 84 -21.71 -16.28 16.03
C PRO A 84 -21.15 -17.54 15.35
N SER A 85 -20.72 -17.42 14.09
CA SER A 85 -19.97 -18.50 13.43
C SER A 85 -18.51 -18.48 13.86
N THR A 86 -18.19 -19.47 14.69
CA THR A 86 -16.84 -19.87 15.09
C THR A 86 -16.31 -20.84 14.03
N GLY A 87 -15.03 -20.71 13.61
CA GLY A 87 -14.33 -21.81 12.93
C GLY A 87 -13.39 -21.38 11.82
N ASN A 88 -12.09 -21.56 12.06
CA ASN A 88 -11.02 -21.33 11.11
C ASN A 88 -11.17 -22.24 9.87
N SER A 89 -11.36 -21.64 8.69
CA SER A 89 -11.10 -22.30 7.41
C SER A 89 -10.56 -21.31 6.39
N LYS A 90 -9.44 -21.68 5.76
CA LYS A 90 -8.81 -21.03 4.60
C LYS A 90 -9.85 -20.92 3.47
N PRO A 91 -10.15 -19.73 2.92
CA PRO A 91 -11.08 -19.62 1.79
C PRO A 91 -10.54 -20.35 0.56
N ALA A 92 -11.36 -21.20 -0.05
CA ALA A 92 -11.04 -21.87 -1.31
C ALA A 92 -11.17 -20.88 -2.49
N PRO A 93 -10.31 -20.95 -3.53
CA PRO A 93 -10.42 -20.10 -4.71
C PRO A 93 -11.60 -20.56 -5.58
N GLY A 94 -12.74 -19.87 -5.52
CA GLY A 94 -13.90 -20.20 -6.35
C GLY A 94 -15.20 -19.41 -6.10
N GLU A 95 -15.37 -18.76 -4.95
CA GLU A 95 -16.58 -17.97 -4.67
C GLU A 95 -16.44 -16.53 -5.20
N GLN A 96 -16.66 -16.36 -6.50
CA GLN A 96 -16.86 -15.05 -7.12
C GLN A 96 -18.20 -14.47 -6.64
N GLY A 97 -18.19 -13.83 -5.47
CA GLY A 97 -19.35 -13.14 -4.92
C GLY A 97 -19.31 -12.81 -3.43
N LEU A 98 -18.33 -13.29 -2.65
CA LEU A 98 -18.40 -13.20 -1.19
C LEU A 98 -17.13 -12.68 -0.48
N LEU A 99 -16.16 -12.11 -1.21
CA LEU A 99 -15.04 -11.44 -0.54
C LEU A 99 -15.48 -10.06 -0.06
N PRO A 100 -15.43 -9.77 1.26
CA PRO A 100 -15.88 -8.49 1.78
C PRO A 100 -14.89 -7.37 1.44
N GLY A 101 -15.37 -6.13 1.48
CA GLY A 101 -14.59 -4.93 1.16
C GLY A 101 -14.97 -4.31 -0.19
N VAL A 102 -14.33 -3.21 -0.52
CA VAL A 102 -14.65 -2.38 -1.70
C VAL A 102 -13.93 -2.89 -2.96
N TYR A 103 -12.80 -3.60 -2.79
CA TYR A 103 -11.94 -4.04 -3.87
C TYR A 103 -11.69 -5.57 -3.84
N PRO A 104 -12.74 -6.40 -3.95
CA PRO A 104 -12.60 -7.87 -4.01
C PRO A 104 -11.74 -8.35 -5.18
N GLN A 105 -11.73 -7.61 -6.30
CA GLN A 105 -10.91 -7.93 -7.46
C GLN A 105 -9.42 -8.03 -7.15
N ALA A 106 -8.93 -7.31 -6.12
CA ALA A 106 -7.54 -7.34 -5.71
C ALA A 106 -7.10 -8.69 -5.13
N SER A 107 -8.05 -9.55 -4.75
CA SER A 107 -7.80 -10.94 -4.32
C SER A 107 -8.23 -12.00 -5.34
N THR A 108 -9.00 -11.66 -6.38
CA THR A 108 -9.55 -12.66 -7.31
C THR A 108 -8.87 -12.71 -8.67
N ARG A 109 -8.22 -11.63 -9.12
CA ARG A 109 -7.51 -11.59 -10.41
C ARG A 109 -6.29 -10.68 -10.36
N TYR A 110 -5.39 -10.82 -11.33
CA TYR A 110 -4.31 -9.87 -11.52
C TYR A 110 -4.85 -8.48 -11.88
N LEU A 111 -4.32 -7.46 -11.21
CA LEU A 111 -4.61 -6.06 -11.48
C LEU A 111 -3.81 -5.57 -12.70
N ARG A 112 -4.38 -4.60 -13.38
CA ARG A 112 -3.83 -3.91 -14.54
C ARG A 112 -3.76 -2.42 -14.24
N TYR A 113 -2.99 -1.68 -15.03
CA TYR A 113 -2.88 -0.23 -14.90
C TYR A 113 -4.24 0.48 -14.96
N SER A 114 -5.12 0.03 -15.86
CA SER A 114 -6.49 0.55 -15.99
C SER A 114 -7.34 0.38 -14.73
N ASP A 115 -7.00 -0.55 -13.84
CA ASP A 115 -7.73 -0.75 -12.58
C ASP A 115 -7.40 0.32 -11.54
N ILE A 116 -6.30 1.06 -11.73
CA ILE A 116 -5.79 2.02 -10.74
C ILE A 116 -5.55 3.43 -11.28
N SER A 117 -5.49 3.61 -12.60
CA SER A 117 -5.27 4.92 -13.22
C SER A 117 -6.43 5.86 -12.93
N GLY A 118 -6.10 7.08 -12.50
CA GLY A 118 -7.08 8.07 -12.08
C GLY A 118 -7.72 7.81 -10.72
N MET A 119 -7.31 6.78 -9.97
CA MET A 119 -7.74 6.60 -8.58
C MET A 119 -6.95 7.51 -7.64
N HIS A 120 -7.58 7.90 -6.53
CA HIS A 120 -6.87 8.57 -5.46
C HIS A 120 -5.88 7.60 -4.81
N VAL A 121 -4.76 8.15 -4.30
CA VAL A 121 -3.79 7.39 -3.51
C VAL A 121 -4.46 6.66 -2.33
N TRP A 122 -5.43 7.31 -1.67
CA TRP A 122 -6.21 6.67 -0.59
C TRP A 122 -6.90 5.38 -1.04
N ASP A 123 -7.54 5.39 -2.21
CA ASP A 123 -8.29 4.23 -2.73
C ASP A 123 -7.36 3.07 -3.06
N VAL A 124 -6.20 3.37 -3.64
CA VAL A 124 -5.15 2.37 -3.93
C VAL A 124 -4.59 1.77 -2.64
N LEU A 125 -4.46 2.58 -1.59
CA LEU A 125 -4.05 2.09 -0.27
C LEU A 125 -5.11 1.23 0.39
N VAL A 126 -6.38 1.63 0.34
CA VAL A 126 -7.48 0.80 0.83
C VAL A 126 -7.47 -0.52 0.08
N MET A 127 -7.43 -0.51 -1.26
CA MET A 127 -7.36 -1.70 -2.10
C MET A 127 -6.20 -2.63 -1.71
N ARG A 128 -4.99 -2.09 -1.53
CA ARG A 128 -3.83 -2.87 -1.11
C ARG A 128 -4.01 -3.45 0.29
N ASN A 129 -4.47 -2.63 1.24
CA ASN A 129 -4.57 -3.02 2.63
C ASN A 129 -5.76 -3.95 2.91
N GLU A 130 -6.79 -3.93 2.07
CA GLU A 130 -7.95 -4.81 2.15
C GLU A 130 -7.55 -6.28 1.99
N ILE A 131 -6.57 -6.57 1.13
CA ILE A 131 -5.94 -7.90 1.02
C ILE A 131 -5.45 -8.39 2.39
N PHE A 132 -4.71 -7.55 3.11
CA PHE A 132 -4.18 -7.89 4.43
C PHE A 132 -5.29 -7.95 5.49
N ALA A 133 -6.28 -7.05 5.42
CA ALA A 133 -7.39 -6.96 6.35
C ALA A 133 -8.27 -8.22 6.32
N ARG A 134 -8.48 -8.84 5.15
CA ARG A 134 -9.20 -10.12 5.01
C ARG A 134 -8.56 -11.26 5.81
N TYR A 135 -7.25 -11.19 6.03
CA TYR A 135 -6.51 -12.15 6.86
C TYR A 135 -6.38 -11.70 8.33
N GLY A 136 -6.96 -10.56 8.71
CA GLY A 136 -6.93 -10.04 10.07
C GLY A 136 -5.61 -9.35 10.43
N TYR A 137 -4.93 -8.70 9.49
CA TYR A 137 -3.74 -7.91 9.79
C TYR A 137 -4.04 -6.71 10.70
N ILE A 138 -3.19 -6.47 11.71
CA ILE A 138 -3.33 -5.34 12.64
C ILE A 138 -2.60 -4.09 12.11
N PHE A 139 -3.36 -3.06 11.72
CA PHE A 139 -2.81 -1.76 11.31
C PHE A 139 -2.34 -0.93 12.52
N LYS A 140 -1.02 -0.88 12.76
CA LYS A 140 -0.43 -0.14 13.90
C LYS A 140 0.06 1.27 13.58
N LEU A 141 0.62 1.47 12.39
CA LEU A 141 1.39 2.67 12.05
C LEU A 141 0.56 3.80 11.42
N SER A 142 -0.48 3.46 10.65
CA SER A 142 -1.40 4.46 10.07
C SER A 142 -2.69 4.47 10.88
N TRP A 143 -3.00 5.63 11.47
CA TRP A 143 -4.23 5.83 12.21
C TRP A 143 -5.43 5.83 11.27
N GLU A 144 -5.31 6.39 10.07
CA GLU A 144 -6.39 6.44 9.07
C GLU A 144 -6.77 5.05 8.58
N LEU A 145 -5.80 4.19 8.26
CA LEU A 145 -6.07 2.82 7.84
C LEU A 145 -6.67 2.02 8.99
N ARG A 146 -6.15 2.19 10.20
CA ARG A 146 -6.70 1.53 11.39
C ARG A 146 -8.15 1.92 11.62
N ASP A 147 -8.46 3.20 11.60
CA ASP A 147 -9.81 3.72 11.82
C ASP A 147 -10.76 3.27 10.69
N TYR A 148 -10.29 3.33 9.45
CA TYR A 148 -11.03 2.84 8.30
C TYR A 148 -11.39 1.35 8.45
N PHE A 149 -10.41 0.48 8.70
CA PHE A 149 -10.67 -0.97 8.80
C PHE A 149 -11.46 -1.34 10.06
N ASN A 150 -11.21 -0.68 11.21
CA ASN A 150 -12.01 -0.88 12.42
C ASN A 150 -13.49 -0.51 12.22
N SER A 151 -13.79 0.41 11.29
CA SER A 151 -15.18 0.73 10.94
C SER A 151 -15.85 -0.29 10.01
N GLN A 152 -15.08 -1.24 9.45
CA GLN A 152 -15.62 -2.25 8.55
C GLN A 152 -16.22 -3.43 9.34
N PRO A 153 -17.50 -3.77 9.13
CA PRO A 153 -18.18 -4.81 9.93
C PRO A 153 -17.60 -6.22 9.75
N TRP A 154 -16.91 -6.45 8.63
CA TRP A 154 -16.29 -7.73 8.27
C TRP A 154 -14.84 -7.88 8.78
N TYR A 155 -14.21 -6.79 9.23
CA TYR A 155 -12.81 -6.81 9.61
C TYR A 155 -12.64 -7.21 11.08
N VAL A 156 -11.75 -8.18 11.30
CA VAL A 156 -11.39 -8.66 12.64
C VAL A 156 -9.87 -8.69 12.77
N PRO A 157 -9.25 -7.82 13.60
CA PRO A 157 -7.80 -7.82 13.81
C PRO A 157 -7.33 -9.05 14.59
N ARG A 158 -6.35 -9.79 14.08
CA ARG A 158 -5.87 -11.07 14.64
C ARG A 158 -4.35 -11.20 14.69
N TYR A 159 -3.63 -10.75 13.65
CA TYR A 159 -2.21 -11.06 13.47
C TYR A 159 -1.39 -9.81 13.15
N SER A 160 -0.15 -9.76 13.66
CA SER A 160 0.82 -8.71 13.32
C SER A 160 1.50 -8.91 11.97
N ASP A 161 1.43 -10.13 11.41
CA ASP A 161 1.92 -10.47 10.09
C ASP A 161 1.03 -11.54 9.47
N VAL A 162 0.63 -11.32 8.23
CA VAL A 162 -0.20 -12.24 7.42
C VAL A 162 0.45 -12.54 6.07
N SER A 163 1.68 -12.08 5.82
CA SER A 163 2.35 -12.15 4.52
C SER A 163 2.44 -13.57 3.96
N HIS A 164 2.56 -14.56 4.84
CA HIS A 164 2.60 -15.98 4.51
C HIS A 164 1.23 -16.58 4.11
N LEU A 165 0.13 -15.89 4.42
CA LEU A 165 -1.23 -16.30 4.08
C LEU A 165 -1.66 -15.83 2.70
N LEU A 166 -0.98 -14.83 2.13
CA LEU A 166 -1.30 -14.25 0.83
C LEU A 166 -1.11 -15.27 -0.29
N THR A 167 -2.13 -15.37 -1.13
CA THR A 167 -2.10 -16.15 -2.37
C THR A 167 -1.09 -15.55 -3.37
N PRO A 168 -0.67 -16.32 -4.39
CA PRO A 168 0.20 -15.79 -5.45
C PRO A 168 -0.38 -14.55 -6.17
N VAL A 169 -1.71 -14.53 -6.41
CA VAL A 169 -2.39 -13.40 -7.05
C VAL A 169 -2.32 -12.16 -6.17
N GLU A 170 -2.65 -12.30 -4.89
CA GLU A 170 -2.62 -11.19 -3.92
C GLU A 170 -1.22 -10.63 -3.74
N ARG A 171 -0.19 -11.49 -3.66
CA ARG A 171 1.19 -11.04 -3.56
C ARG A 171 1.61 -10.21 -4.76
N ALA A 172 1.30 -10.69 -5.97
CA ALA A 172 1.56 -9.95 -7.19
C ALA A 172 0.82 -8.60 -7.22
N ASN A 173 -0.44 -8.58 -6.75
CA ASN A 173 -1.23 -7.35 -6.69
C ASN A 173 -0.71 -6.37 -5.62
N VAL A 174 -0.28 -6.84 -4.46
CA VAL A 174 0.36 -6.00 -3.44
C VAL A 174 1.63 -5.35 -3.99
N GLU A 175 2.45 -6.11 -4.71
CA GLU A 175 3.64 -5.59 -5.37
C GLU A 175 3.27 -4.56 -6.45
N PHE A 176 2.30 -4.89 -7.31
CA PHE A 176 1.78 -4.00 -8.35
C PHE A 176 1.28 -2.67 -7.77
N LEU A 177 0.43 -2.71 -6.74
CA LEU A 177 -0.14 -1.54 -6.09
C LEU A 177 0.97 -0.71 -5.42
N THR A 178 1.93 -1.37 -4.76
CA THR A 178 3.07 -0.68 -4.13
C THR A 178 3.95 0.04 -5.14
N LYS A 179 4.18 -0.57 -6.31
CA LYS A 179 4.99 0.01 -7.38
C LYS A 179 4.34 1.24 -8.02
N HIS A 180 3.02 1.25 -8.16
CA HIS A 180 2.29 2.31 -8.86
C HIS A 180 1.66 3.34 -7.91
N THR A 181 1.93 3.26 -6.60
CA THR A 181 1.54 4.30 -5.65
C THR A 181 2.72 5.25 -5.42
N PRO A 182 2.56 6.57 -5.61
CA PRO A 182 3.57 7.56 -5.22
C PRO A 182 3.99 7.42 -3.75
N LYS A 183 5.17 7.93 -3.40
CA LYS A 183 5.54 8.08 -1.98
C LYS A 183 4.72 9.24 -1.39
N PHE A 184 4.06 9.01 -0.26
CA PHE A 184 3.26 10.00 0.47
C PHE A 184 3.54 9.88 1.97
N ASP A 185 3.23 10.93 2.73
CA ASP A 185 3.36 10.94 4.18
C ASP A 185 2.27 10.08 4.82
N MET A 186 2.68 9.04 5.54
CA MET A 186 1.79 8.10 6.23
C MET A 186 1.00 8.74 7.38
N ASN A 187 1.35 9.96 7.79
CA ASN A 187 0.66 10.69 8.86
C ASN A 187 -0.51 11.56 8.36
N ASN A 188 -0.63 11.74 7.04
CA ASN A 188 -1.69 12.54 6.43
C ASN A 188 -2.16 11.93 5.10
N ILE A 189 -2.73 10.73 5.15
CA ILE A 189 -3.03 9.95 3.95
C ILE A 189 -4.26 10.53 3.22
N ARG A 190 -5.35 10.80 3.96
CA ARG A 190 -6.60 11.33 3.40
C ARG A 190 -6.49 12.77 2.88
N GLY A 191 -5.55 13.56 3.40
CA GLY A 191 -5.30 14.91 2.92
C GLY A 191 -4.54 14.98 1.59
N SER A 192 -3.99 13.85 1.12
CA SER A 192 -3.29 13.80 -0.16
C SER A 192 -4.28 13.68 -1.32
N ASN A 193 -4.54 14.79 -2.03
CA ASN A 193 -5.36 14.79 -3.26
C ASN A 193 -4.57 14.29 -4.49
N THR A 194 -3.62 13.39 -4.27
CA THR A 194 -2.76 12.86 -5.33
C THR A 194 -3.45 11.69 -5.99
N TYR A 195 -3.46 11.70 -7.32
CA TYR A 195 -3.96 10.59 -8.13
C TYR A 195 -2.80 9.71 -8.59
N VAL A 196 -3.11 8.44 -8.83
CA VAL A 196 -2.24 7.59 -9.65
C VAL A 196 -2.42 8.06 -11.12
N PRO A 197 -1.33 8.47 -11.80
CA PRO A 197 -1.41 9.05 -13.14
C PRO A 197 -1.83 8.05 -14.23
#